data_AF-A0A497D940-F1
#
_entry.id   AF-A0A497D940-F1
#
_cell.length_a   1.000
_cell.length_b   1.000
_cell.length_c   1.000
_cell.angle_alpha   90.00
_cell.angle_beta   90.00
_cell.angle_gamma   90.00
#
_symmetry.space_group_name_H-M   'P 1'
#
loop_
_entity.id
_entity.type
_entity.pdbx_description
1 polymer ?
#
loop_
_entity_poly.entity_id
_entity_poly.type
_entity_poly.pdbx_seq_one_letter_code
_entity_poly.pdbx_strand_id
1 'polypeptide(L)' 'PNPVTNQLYLKSNGHNLNYDMAYIINSTGLMVKTITNVNRPVSVADLPEGLYGIVVYNNGKLLYCKKFIKK' A
#
# COMPACT_ATOMS: atom_id res chain seq x y z
N PRO A 1 -6.19 -1.05 -15.54
CA PRO A 1 -4.93 -1.83 -15.41
C PRO A 1 -4.80 -2.38 -13.98
N ASN A 2 -5.41 -3.55 -13.77
CA ASN A 2 -5.42 -4.33 -12.55
C ASN A 2 -4.15 -5.21 -12.54
N PRO A 3 -3.25 -5.15 -11.54
CA PRO A 3 -2.07 -6.00 -11.56
C PRO A 3 -2.51 -7.46 -11.40
N VAL A 4 -2.30 -8.24 -12.45
CA VAL A 4 -2.38 -9.72 -12.50
C VAL A 4 -1.32 -10.35 -11.58
N THR A 5 -0.38 -9.55 -11.10
CA THR A 5 0.65 -9.92 -10.16
C THR A 5 0.18 -9.62 -8.74
N ASN A 6 0.34 -10.56 -7.80
CA ASN A 6 0.16 -10.38 -6.34
C ASN A 6 1.17 -9.39 -5.73
N GLN A 7 1.53 -8.34 -6.47
CA GLN A 7 2.57 -7.38 -6.18
C GLN A 7 2.06 -5.98 -6.47
N LEU A 8 2.29 -5.08 -5.53
CA LEU A 8 1.99 -3.65 -5.64
C LEU A 8 3.28 -2.87 -5.61
N TYR A 9 3.45 -1.95 -6.56
CA TYR A 9 4.56 -1.00 -6.53
C TYR A 9 4.09 0.32 -5.90
N LEU A 10 4.59 0.62 -4.72
CA LEU A 10 4.29 1.84 -3.99
C LEU A 10 5.44 2.81 -4.19
N LYS A 11 5.20 3.93 -4.88
CA LYS A 11 6.20 4.97 -5.05
C LYS A 11 6.02 6.05 -3.99
N SER A 12 7.08 6.45 -3.30
CA SER A 12 7.16 7.69 -2.53
C SER A 12 8.22 8.57 -3.15
N ASN A 13 7.89 9.85 -3.38
CA ASN A 13 8.84 10.85 -3.89
C ASN A 13 9.70 11.45 -2.75
N GLY A 14 9.58 10.93 -1.52
CA GLY A 14 10.41 11.37 -0.40
C GLY A 14 11.88 11.00 -0.64
N HIS A 15 12.78 11.98 -0.51
CA HIS A 15 14.22 11.76 -0.56
C HIS A 15 14.74 10.88 0.61
N ASN A 16 13.89 10.56 1.59
CA ASN A 16 14.25 9.86 2.81
C ASN A 16 13.30 8.67 3.04
N LEU A 17 13.73 7.49 2.58
CA LEU A 17 12.98 6.23 2.65
C LEU A 17 12.71 5.74 4.08
N ASN A 18 13.43 6.27 5.07
CA ASN A 18 13.35 5.85 6.47
C ASN A 18 12.04 6.25 7.17
N TYR A 19 11.29 7.20 6.59
CA TYR A 19 10.04 7.72 7.17
C TYR A 19 8.80 7.41 6.34
N ASP A 20 8.97 6.63 5.28
CA ASP A 20 7.87 6.24 4.41
C ASP A 20 7.16 5.01 4.98
N MET A 21 5.88 5.18 5.31
CA MET A 21 5.02 4.09 5.75
C MET A 21 3.81 3.99 4.85
N ALA A 22 3.45 2.78 4.45
CA ALA A 22 2.21 2.52 3.77
C ALA A 22 1.36 1.52 4.56
N TYR A 23 0.06 1.72 4.53
CA TYR A 23 -0.92 0.85 5.17
C TYR A 23 -1.89 0.34 4.14
N ILE A 24 -2.22 -0.95 4.22
CA ILE A 24 -3.33 -1.54 3.48
C ILE A 24 -4.52 -1.62 4.42
N ILE A 25 -5.62 -1.03 3.99
CA ILE A 25 -6.91 -1.06 4.68
C ILE A 25 -7.92 -1.86 3.86
N ASN A 26 -8.75 -2.66 4.52
CA ASN A 26 -9.83 -3.39 3.86
C ASN A 26 -11.07 -2.50 3.65
N SER A 27 -12.13 -3.06 3.06
CA SER A 27 -13.39 -2.35 2.82
C SER A 27 -14.14 -1.94 4.10
N THR A 28 -13.82 -2.53 5.26
CA THR A 28 -14.39 -2.14 6.55
C THR A 28 -13.56 -1.06 7.26
N GLY A 29 -12.48 -0.58 6.63
CA GLY A 29 -11.58 0.44 7.18
C GLY A 29 -10.54 -0.12 8.16
N LEU A 30 -10.46 -1.43 8.33
CA LEU A 30 -9.45 -2.06 9.19
C LEU A 30 -8.11 -2.14 8.47
N MET A 31 -7.05 -1.79 9.19
CA MET A 31 -5.67 -1.97 8.73
C MET A 31 -5.31 -3.46 8.77
N VAL A 32 -4.96 -4.02 7.61
CA VAL A 32 -4.61 -5.43 7.46
C VAL A 32 -3.12 -5.66 7.18
N LYS A 33 -2.40 -4.61 6.77
CA LYS A 33 -0.96 -4.71 6.49
C LYS A 33 -0.24 -3.37 6.67
N THR A 34 0.97 -3.43 7.23
CA THR A 34 1.88 -2.28 7.36
C THR A 34 3.13 -2.52 6.52
N ILE A 35 3.59 -1.49 5.83
CA ILE A 35 4.70 -1.51 4.90
C ILE A 35 5.65 -0.37 5.28
N THR A 36 6.82 -0.69 5.79
CA THR A 36 7.79 0.28 6.34
C THR A 36 8.91 0.66 5.39
N ASN A 37 8.89 0.14 4.17
CA ASN A 37 9.93 0.38 3.17
C ASN A 37 9.26 0.34 1.80
N VAL A 38 8.77 1.50 1.40
CA VAL A 38 8.13 1.75 0.11
C VAL A 38 9.19 1.92 -0.98
N ASN A 39 8.81 2.12 -2.24
CA ASN A 39 9.68 2.13 -3.43
C ASN A 39 10.21 0.75 -3.87
N ARG A 40 9.60 -0.32 -3.38
CA ARG A 40 9.84 -1.71 -3.80
C ARG A 40 8.52 -2.45 -4.05
N PRO A 41 8.54 -3.57 -4.81
CA PRO A 41 7.38 -4.44 -4.92
C PRO A 41 6.97 -4.99 -3.56
N VAL A 42 5.70 -4.83 -3.21
CA VAL A 42 5.09 -5.36 -1.99
C VAL A 42 4.17 -6.50 -2.35
N SER A 43 4.36 -7.67 -1.74
CA SER A 43 3.46 -8.80 -1.94
C SER A 43 2.12 -8.57 -1.23
N VAL A 44 1.04 -8.90 -1.94
CA VAL A 44 -0.34 -8.96 -1.44
C VAL A 44 -0.98 -10.33 -1.71
N ALA A 45 -0.16 -11.37 -1.89
CA ALA A 45 -0.62 -12.73 -2.15
C ALA A 45 -1.40 -13.33 -0.96
N ASP A 46 -1.09 -12.85 0.25
CA ASP A 46 -1.70 -13.21 1.52
C ASP A 46 -3.07 -12.55 1.76
N LEU A 47 -3.45 -11.58 0.93
CA LEU A 47 -4.75 -10.91 1.06
C LEU A 47 -5.83 -11.69 0.32
N PRO A 48 -6.99 -11.95 0.96
CA PRO A 48 -8.17 -12.45 0.29
C PRO A 48 -8.59 -11.59 -0.90
N GLU A 49 -9.37 -12.17 -1.81
CA GLU A 49 -10.02 -11.38 -2.85
C GLU A 49 -10.95 -10.33 -2.24
N GLY A 50 -10.90 -9.10 -2.76
CA GLY A 50 -11.66 -8.00 -2.18
C GLY A 50 -11.16 -6.62 -2.58
N LEU A 51 -11.86 -5.61 -2.04
CA LEU A 51 -11.52 -4.21 -2.22
C LEU A 51 -10.61 -3.74 -1.09
N TYR A 52 -9.50 -3.11 -1.45
CA TYR A 52 -8.52 -2.58 -0.51
C TYR A 52 -8.15 -1.14 -0.85
N GLY A 53 -7.83 -0.38 0.20
CA GLY A 53 -7.19 0.92 0.12
C GLY A 53 -5.72 0.81 0.51
N ILE A 54 -4.89 1.64 -0.11
CA ILE A 54 -3.50 1.84 0.25
C ILE A 54 -3.37 3.30 0.66
N VAL A 55 -2.80 3.53 1.82
CA VAL A 55 -2.57 4.87 2.36
C VAL A 55 -1.08 5.01 2.59
N VAL A 56 -0.45 6.01 1.97
CA VAL A 56 1.00 6.21 2.06
C VAL A 56 1.30 7.52 2.77
N TYR A 57 2.13 7.44 3.81
CA TYR A 57 2.59 8.55 4.62
C TYR A 57 4.10 8.72 4.49
N ASN A 58 4.56 9.96 4.59
CA ASN A 58 5.96 10.30 4.79
C ASN A 58 6.05 11.24 5.98
N ASN A 59 6.80 10.84 7.02
CA ASN A 59 6.99 11.65 8.23
C ASN A 59 5.66 12.19 8.82
N GLY A 60 4.65 11.32 8.92
CA GLY A 60 3.31 11.66 9.42
C GLY A 60 2.41 12.43 8.44
N LYS A 61 2.93 12.90 7.29
CA LYS A 61 2.14 13.56 6.25
C LYS A 61 1.59 12.54 5.26
N LEU A 62 0.28 12.57 5.02
CA LEU A 62 -0.34 11.79 3.96
C LEU A 62 0.20 12.24 2.59
N LEU A 63 0.78 11.31 1.83
CA LEU A 63 1.22 11.56 0.46
C LEU A 63 0.09 11.29 -0.54
N TYR A 64 -0.49 10.09 -0.48
CA TYR A 64 -1.61 9.71 -1.34
C TYR A 64 -2.36 8.50 -0.79
N CYS A 65 -3.59 8.35 -1.30
CA CYS A 65 -4.40 7.16 -1.13
C CYS A 65 -4.71 6.56 -2.50
N LYS A 66 -4.70 5.22 -2.60
CA LYS A 66 -5.07 4.50 -3.82
C LYS A 66 -5.88 3.26 -3.49
N LYS A 67 -6.97 3.03 -4.23
CA LYS A 67 -7.74 1.79 -4.15
C LYS A 67 -7.23 0.75 -5.15
N PHE A 68 -7.30 -0.52 -4.78
CA PHE A 68 -7.08 -1.65 -5.68
C PHE A 68 -8.06 -2.79 -5.35
N ILE A 69 -8.32 -3.63 -6.35
CA ILE A 69 -9.15 -4.82 -6.20
C ILE A 69 -8.20 -6.02 -6.29
N LYS A 70 -8.15 -6.82 -5.22
CA LYS A 70 -7.48 -8.12 -5.24
C LYS A 70 -8.42 -9.11 -5.90
N LYS A 71 -7.94 -9.75 -6.98
CA LYS A 71 -8.56 -10.88 -7.67
C LYS A 71 -7.62 -12.08 -7.59
#